data_AF-A0A5N7CFQ1-F1
#
_entry.id   AF-A0A5N7CFQ1-F1
#
_cell.length_a   1.000
_cell.length_b   1.000
_cell.length_c   1.000
_cell.angle_alpha   90.00
_cell.angle_beta   90.00
_cell.angle_gamma   90.00
#
_symmetry.space_group_name_H-M   'P 1'
#
loop_
_entity.id
_entity.type
_entity.pdbx_description
1 polymer ?
#
loop_
_entity_poly.entity_id
_entity_poly.type
_entity_poly.pdbx_seq_one_letter_code
_entity_poly.pdbx_strand_id
1 'polypeptide(L)'
;METLLSYGVTYLATNNSTLATLVAAFYGLFLKRAPQRLTIRAVILCQSSGPPLAESDINEFLCSIHGKDTCNWICTHSVINRQYDGPAKEAINITIEHESMLYDDSLRDLPIRDICRKLAGLHSFKGHCLRIVPERASEDIDEVGQLFGCCLILMHLKEFYENYLDIAPSHGGPNMNEVSRHLQRFNKEFGPYISILPNDQTVEIVRGFDDPRLEEMFNMLIKRSRRNTLRRT
;
A
#
# COMPACT_ATOMS: atom_id res chain seq x y z
N MET A 1 9.05 10.31 25.26
CA MET A 1 8.93 9.50 26.49
C MET A 1 9.17 8.06 26.04
N GLU A 2 10.40 7.56 26.19
CA GLU A 2 10.80 6.24 25.68
C GLU A 2 10.43 5.18 26.71
N THR A 3 9.44 4.34 26.40
CA THR A 3 9.09 3.17 27.20
C THR A 3 10.08 2.05 26.90
N LEU A 4 11.11 1.93 27.72
CA LEU A 4 11.97 0.75 27.81
C LEU A 4 11.15 -0.42 28.36
N LEU A 5 10.59 -1.24 27.47
CA LEU A 5 10.00 -2.53 27.82
C LEU A 5 11.15 -3.52 28.12
N SER A 6 11.51 -3.64 29.40
CA SER A 6 12.44 -4.67 29.85
C SER A 6 11.68 -5.99 30.03
N TYR A 7 11.89 -6.95 29.14
CA TYR A 7 11.39 -8.31 29.32
C TYR A 7 12.34 -9.08 30.24
N GLY A 8 11.95 -9.21 31.51
CA GLY A 8 12.65 -10.09 32.46
C GLY A 8 12.23 -11.54 32.25
N VAL A 9 13.12 -12.37 31.71
CA VAL A 9 12.89 -13.82 31.57
C VAL A 9 13.42 -14.53 32.82
N THR A 10 12.54 -15.10 33.63
CA THR A 10 12.91 -15.93 34.79
C THR A 10 12.92 -17.40 34.37
N TYR A 11 14.09 -18.03 34.32
CA TYR A 11 14.24 -19.45 34.02
C TYR A 11 14.19 -20.27 35.32
N LEU A 12 13.18 -21.13 35.46
CA LEU A 12 13.09 -22.08 36.57
C LEU A 12 13.70 -23.42 36.10
N ALA A 13 15.01 -23.57 36.30
CA ALA A 13 15.75 -24.74 35.86
C ALA A 13 15.47 -25.94 36.78
N THR A 14 14.71 -26.92 36.30
CA THR A 14 14.56 -28.22 36.94
C THR A 14 15.61 -29.20 36.38
N ASN A 15 16.64 -29.46 37.21
CA ASN A 15 17.59 -30.59 37.20
C ASN A 15 18.34 -31.04 35.92
N ASN A 16 18.21 -30.38 34.77
CA ASN A 16 19.02 -30.69 33.58
C ASN A 16 19.62 -29.43 32.95
N SER A 17 20.71 -28.96 33.56
CA SER A 17 21.36 -27.67 33.26
C SER A 17 21.81 -27.55 31.81
N THR A 18 22.26 -28.63 31.18
CA THR A 18 22.67 -28.64 29.77
C THR A 18 21.50 -28.43 28.82
N LEU A 19 20.36 -29.10 29.04
CA LEU A 19 19.17 -28.93 28.22
C LEU A 19 18.54 -27.55 28.39
N ALA A 20 18.52 -27.03 29.62
CA ALA A 20 18.05 -25.67 29.91
C ALA A 20 18.93 -24.60 29.24
N THR A 21 20.25 -24.80 29.22
CA THR A 21 21.19 -23.87 28.55
C THR A 21 21.03 -23.93 27.03
N LEU A 22 20.82 -25.12 26.48
CA LEU A 22 20.58 -25.31 25.05
C LEU A 22 19.27 -24.61 24.64
N VAL A 23 18.19 -24.86 25.39
CA VAL A 23 16.89 -24.23 25.18
C VAL A 23 17.01 -22.70 25.30
N ALA A 24 17.68 -22.18 26.33
CA ALA A 24 17.91 -20.74 26.47
C ALA A 24 18.78 -20.14 25.35
N ALA A 25 19.76 -20.88 24.82
CA ALA A 25 20.56 -20.45 23.68
C ALA A 25 19.73 -20.44 22.38
N PHE A 26 18.90 -21.46 22.17
CA PHE A 26 17.96 -21.51 21.04
C PHE A 26 16.92 -20.38 21.14
N TYR A 27 16.26 -20.20 22.29
CA TYR A 27 15.34 -19.09 22.50
C TYR A 27 16.03 -17.73 22.43
N GLY A 28 17.27 -17.59 22.92
CA GLY A 28 18.07 -16.37 22.80
C GLY A 28 18.47 -16.04 21.36
N LEU A 29 18.66 -17.06 20.51
CA LEU A 29 18.86 -16.90 19.07
C LEU A 29 17.56 -16.46 18.37
N PHE A 30 16.41 -17.02 18.76
CA PHE A 30 15.10 -16.62 18.22
C PHE A 30 14.63 -15.25 18.71
N LEU A 31 14.91 -14.88 19.96
CA LEU A 31 14.62 -13.56 20.55
C LEU A 31 15.51 -12.45 19.98
N LYS A 32 16.62 -12.79 19.30
CA LYS A 32 17.58 -11.81 18.79
C LYS A 32 17.12 -11.09 17.51
N ARG A 33 16.12 -11.62 16.79
CA ARG A 33 15.42 -10.83 15.78
C ARG A 33 14.44 -9.94 16.52
N ALA A 34 14.84 -8.68 16.71
CA ALA A 34 13.92 -7.66 17.17
C ALA A 34 12.67 -7.71 16.28
N PRO A 35 11.46 -7.74 16.86
CA PRO A 35 10.24 -7.79 16.07
C PRO A 35 10.21 -6.55 15.16
N GLN A 36 10.26 -6.78 13.86
CA GLN A 36 10.22 -5.72 12.87
C GLN A 36 8.79 -5.18 12.85
N ARG A 37 8.65 -3.85 12.91
CA ARG A 37 7.34 -3.20 12.75
C ARG A 37 6.87 -3.35 11.30
N LEU A 38 5.56 -3.30 11.12
CA LEU A 38 4.96 -3.32 9.81
C LEU A 38 5.39 -2.07 9.04
N THR A 39 6.14 -2.28 7.95
CA THR A 39 6.68 -1.22 7.12
C THR A 39 6.20 -1.42 5.68
N ILE A 40 5.77 -0.34 5.03
CA ILE A 40 5.34 -0.35 3.62
C ILE A 40 6.04 0.79 2.87
N ARG A 41 6.38 0.54 1.61
CA ARG A 41 6.99 1.51 0.70
C ARG A 41 5.96 2.02 -0.30
N ALA A 42 5.93 3.32 -0.51
CA ALA A 42 5.03 3.97 -1.46
C ALA A 42 5.74 5.12 -2.19
N VAL A 43 5.09 5.65 -3.21
CA VAL A 43 5.57 6.80 -3.97
C VAL A 43 4.49 7.87 -3.98
N ILE A 44 4.84 9.06 -3.51
CA ILE A 44 4.00 10.26 -3.64
C ILE A 44 4.30 10.91 -4.98
N LEU A 45 3.30 11.02 -5.84
CA LEU A 45 3.36 11.72 -7.10
C LEU A 45 2.78 13.13 -6.93
N CYS A 46 3.64 14.13 -7.05
CA CYS A 46 3.24 15.55 -7.04
C CYS A 46 2.92 16.01 -8.46
N GLN A 47 1.68 16.45 -8.68
CA GLN A 47 1.21 16.96 -9.98
C GLN A 47 1.40 18.48 -10.11
N SER A 48 1.49 19.19 -8.98
CA SER A 48 1.68 20.63 -8.90
C SER A 48 3.16 20.99 -8.67
N SER A 49 3.55 22.20 -9.10
CA SER A 49 4.85 22.78 -8.76
C SER A 49 4.74 23.50 -7.42
N GLY A 50 5.53 23.10 -6.44
CA GLY A 50 5.60 23.72 -5.12
C GLY A 50 6.94 23.46 -4.45
N PRO A 51 7.15 23.94 -3.22
CA PRO A 51 8.34 23.61 -2.45
C PRO A 51 8.43 22.09 -2.21
N PRO A 52 9.63 21.51 -2.10
CA PRO A 52 9.77 20.08 -1.84
C PRO A 52 9.15 19.75 -0.47
N LEU A 53 8.42 18.64 -0.41
CA LEU A 53 7.83 18.15 0.84
C LEU A 53 8.93 17.55 1.71
N ALA A 54 9.03 18.02 2.96
CA ALA A 54 9.88 17.40 3.96
C ALA A 54 9.19 16.18 4.59
N GLU A 55 9.96 15.35 5.29
CA GLU A 55 9.43 14.20 6.04
C GLU A 55 8.36 14.60 7.06
N SER A 56 8.52 15.77 7.71
CA SER A 56 7.51 16.33 8.61
C SER A 56 6.21 16.68 7.89
N ASP A 57 6.28 17.15 6.65
CA ASP A 57 5.09 17.45 5.84
C ASP A 57 4.35 16.16 5.44
N ILE A 58 5.09 15.10 5.14
CA ILE A 58 4.52 13.78 4.84
C ILE A 58 3.82 13.21 6.08
N ASN A 59 4.45 13.31 7.25
CA ASN A 59 3.82 12.92 8.51
C ASN A 59 2.55 13.72 8.81
N GLU A 60 2.57 15.04 8.62
CA GLU A 60 1.39 15.88 8.77
C GLU A 60 0.29 15.49 7.77
N PHE A 61 0.66 15.16 6.53
CA PHE A 61 -0.27 14.65 5.52
C PHE A 61 -0.91 13.32 5.97
N LEU A 62 -0.11 12.34 6.43
CA LEU A 62 -0.61 11.05 6.94
C LEU A 62 -1.58 11.23 8.13
N CYS A 63 -1.25 12.16 9.03
CA CYS A 63 -2.14 12.55 10.13
C CYS A 63 -3.43 13.21 9.63
N SER A 64 -3.36 14.01 8.56
CA SER A 64 -4.53 14.69 8.01
C SER A 64 -5.57 13.73 7.44
N ILE A 65 -5.12 12.64 6.80
CA ILE A 65 -6.00 11.63 6.19
C ILE A 65 -6.55 10.60 7.19
N HIS A 66 -5.88 10.38 8.33
CA HIS A 66 -6.37 9.51 9.41
C HIS A 66 -7.22 10.29 10.43
N GLY A 67 -6.95 11.59 10.60
CA GLY A 67 -7.43 12.39 11.72
C GLY A 67 -6.38 12.40 12.85
N LYS A 68 -6.27 13.54 13.55
CA LYS A 68 -5.17 13.83 14.50
C LYS A 68 -4.95 12.76 15.58
N ASP A 69 -5.99 12.05 15.99
CA ASP A 69 -5.93 11.11 17.12
C ASP A 69 -5.87 9.63 16.70
N THR A 70 -5.84 9.32 15.39
CA THR A 70 -5.86 7.92 14.90
C THR A 70 -4.77 7.60 13.89
N CYS A 71 -3.78 8.49 13.74
CA CYS A 71 -2.67 8.27 12.84
C CYS A 71 -1.66 7.30 13.44
N ASN A 72 -1.82 6.02 13.15
CA ASN A 72 -0.90 4.97 13.59
C ASN A 72 0.27 4.74 12.62
N TRP A 73 0.46 5.64 11.63
CA TRP A 73 1.46 5.51 10.58
C TRP A 73 2.40 6.70 10.58
N ILE A 74 3.69 6.41 10.53
CA ILE A 74 4.75 7.42 10.55
C ILE A 74 5.66 7.18 9.35
N CYS A 75 5.93 8.24 8.60
CA CYS A 75 7.01 8.29 7.62
C CYS A 75 8.35 8.28 8.35
N THR A 76 9.17 7.26 8.07
CA THR A 76 10.51 7.06 8.63
C THR A 76 11.61 7.34 7.61
N HIS A 77 11.27 7.40 6.33
CA HIS A 77 12.21 7.70 5.27
C HIS A 77 11.50 8.33 4.08
N SER A 78 12.09 9.38 3.51
CA SER A 78 11.61 10.03 2.29
C SER A 78 12.77 10.44 1.39
N VAL A 79 12.71 10.08 0.10
CA VAL A 79 13.73 10.43 -0.89
C VAL A 79 13.07 10.88 -2.19
N ILE A 80 13.47 12.05 -2.68
CA ILE A 80 13.02 12.55 -3.98
C ILE A 80 13.60 11.69 -5.09
N ASN A 81 12.73 11.07 -5.89
CA ASN A 81 13.10 10.26 -7.03
C ASN A 81 13.33 11.13 -8.27
N ARG A 82 14.58 11.56 -8.46
CA ARG A 82 15.00 12.37 -9.62
C ARG A 82 14.99 11.64 -10.95
N GLN A 83 14.91 10.30 -10.93
CA GLN A 83 14.92 9.45 -12.12
C GLN A 83 13.51 8.96 -12.48
N TYR A 84 12.48 9.54 -11.87
CA TYR A 84 11.10 9.15 -12.14
C TYR A 84 10.69 9.52 -13.57
N ASP A 85 10.59 8.51 -14.43
CA ASP A 85 10.04 8.63 -15.77
C ASP A 85 8.53 8.37 -15.73
N GLY A 86 7.75 9.44 -15.60
CA GLY A 86 6.29 9.39 -15.55
C GLY A 86 5.64 10.78 -15.64
N PRO A 87 4.31 10.86 -15.64
CA PRO A 87 3.59 12.11 -15.91
C PRO A 87 3.59 13.11 -14.75
N ALA A 88 4.09 12.72 -13.58
CA ALA A 88 4.17 13.58 -12.40
C ALA A 88 5.37 14.53 -12.51
N LYS A 89 5.26 15.74 -11.93
CA LYS A 89 6.35 16.70 -11.93
C LYS A 89 7.47 16.30 -10.98
N GLU A 90 7.10 15.69 -9.87
CA GLU A 90 8.01 15.18 -8.85
C GLU A 90 7.43 13.89 -8.29
N ALA A 91 8.33 12.96 -7.95
CA ALA A 91 7.99 11.72 -7.28
C ALA A 91 8.86 11.59 -6.03
N ILE A 92 8.26 11.22 -4.90
CA ILE A 92 8.95 11.06 -3.62
C ILE A 92 8.71 9.63 -3.15
N ASN A 93 9.79 8.85 -3.07
CA ASN A 93 9.74 7.52 -2.48
C ASN A 93 9.66 7.68 -0.96
N ILE A 94 8.66 7.05 -0.34
CA ILE A 94 8.43 7.12 1.10
C ILE A 94 8.40 5.71 1.68
N THR A 95 8.89 5.61 2.91
CA THR A 95 8.73 4.42 3.76
C THR A 95 7.92 4.83 4.96
N ILE A 96 6.81 4.14 5.19
CA ILE A 96 5.91 4.40 6.30
C ILE A 96 5.80 3.15 7.17
N GLU A 97 5.87 3.36 8.47
CA GLU A 97 5.89 2.33 9.50
C GLU A 97 4.67 2.48 10.41
N HIS A 98 4.05 1.35 10.74
CA HIS A 98 2.95 1.32 11.70
C HIS A 98 3.52 1.34 13.14
N GLU A 99 2.94 2.15 14.02
CA GLU A 99 3.45 2.40 15.37
C GLU A 99 3.57 1.13 16.24
N SER A 100 2.56 0.26 16.16
CA SER A 100 2.41 -0.91 17.05
C SER A 100 2.28 -2.26 16.36
N MET A 101 2.04 -2.31 15.05
CA MET A 101 1.79 -3.57 14.33
C MET A 101 3.12 -4.18 13.93
N LEU A 102 3.24 -5.51 14.11
CA LEU A 102 4.44 -6.25 13.72
C LEU A 102 4.31 -6.76 12.29
N TYR A 103 5.46 -6.87 11.61
CA TYR A 103 5.54 -7.33 10.23
C TYR A 103 5.03 -8.78 10.08
N ASP A 104 5.32 -9.65 11.06
CA ASP A 104 4.94 -11.07 11.04
C ASP A 104 3.54 -11.34 11.65
N ASP A 105 2.79 -10.30 12.01
CA ASP A 105 1.46 -10.48 12.61
C ASP A 105 0.45 -11.00 11.57
N SER A 106 -0.32 -12.02 11.95
CA SER A 106 -1.40 -12.58 11.12
C SER A 106 -2.51 -11.58 10.75
N LEU A 107 -2.64 -10.49 11.51
CA LEU A 107 -3.65 -9.45 11.31
C LEU A 107 -3.10 -8.22 10.57
N ARG A 108 -1.86 -8.25 10.08
CA ARG A 108 -1.20 -7.14 9.35
C ARG A 108 -1.99 -6.64 8.15
N ASP A 109 -2.83 -7.47 7.57
CA ASP A 109 -3.68 -7.13 6.43
C ASP A 109 -4.71 -6.03 6.75
N LEU A 110 -5.20 -5.99 8.00
CA LEU A 110 -6.23 -5.03 8.43
C LEU A 110 -5.73 -3.58 8.36
N PRO A 111 -4.60 -3.20 9.02
CA PRO A 111 -4.08 -1.84 8.90
C PRO A 111 -3.62 -1.50 7.48
N ILE A 112 -3.12 -2.47 6.69
CA ILE A 112 -2.78 -2.26 5.27
C ILE A 112 -4.03 -1.86 4.48
N ARG A 113 -5.13 -2.61 4.62
CA ARG A 113 -6.40 -2.30 3.95
C ARG A 113 -6.97 -0.95 4.38
N ASP A 114 -6.81 -0.58 5.65
CA ASP A 114 -7.27 0.72 6.15
C ASP A 114 -6.48 1.89 5.56
N ILE A 115 -5.14 1.81 5.56
CA ILE A 115 -4.33 2.89 5.00
C ILE A 115 -4.51 2.99 3.47
N CYS A 116 -4.65 1.88 2.75
CA CYS A 116 -4.92 1.91 1.31
C CYS A 116 -6.24 2.63 0.98
N ARG A 117 -7.28 2.47 1.80
CA ARG A 117 -8.55 3.21 1.66
C ARG A 117 -8.36 4.72 1.82
N LYS A 118 -7.49 5.15 2.73
CA LYS A 118 -7.22 6.57 3.02
C LYS A 118 -6.25 7.21 2.01
N LEU A 119 -5.32 6.43 1.45
CA LEU A 119 -4.33 6.90 0.48
C LEU A 119 -4.86 6.93 -0.96
N ALA A 120 -5.92 6.17 -1.26
CA ALA A 120 -6.55 6.20 -2.56
C ALA A 120 -7.01 7.62 -2.93
N GLY A 121 -6.91 7.95 -4.21
CA GLY A 121 -7.47 9.18 -4.75
C GLY A 121 -6.50 10.29 -5.06
N LEU A 122 -7.06 11.50 -5.14
CA LEU A 122 -6.33 12.74 -5.35
C LEU A 122 -6.43 13.60 -4.09
N HIS A 123 -5.28 13.89 -3.49
CA HIS A 123 -5.18 14.60 -2.23
C HIS A 123 -4.71 16.03 -2.46
N SER A 124 -5.37 16.99 -1.81
CA SER A 124 -4.92 18.38 -1.78
C SER A 124 -4.28 18.69 -0.43
N PHE A 125 -2.98 18.98 -0.41
CA PHE A 125 -2.24 19.23 0.83
C PHE A 125 -1.20 20.35 0.65
N LYS A 126 -1.27 21.41 1.46
CA LYS A 126 -0.36 22.58 1.39
C LYS A 126 -0.19 23.16 -0.03
N GLY A 127 -1.28 23.19 -0.82
CA GLY A 127 -1.24 23.66 -2.21
C GLY A 127 -0.65 22.65 -3.20
N HIS A 128 -0.30 21.45 -2.73
CA HIS A 128 0.09 20.33 -3.58
C HIS A 128 -1.10 19.45 -3.95
N CYS A 129 -1.07 18.96 -5.18
CA CYS A 129 -1.96 17.93 -5.67
C CYS A 129 -1.19 16.60 -5.70
N LEU A 130 -1.51 15.72 -4.74
CA LEU A 130 -0.76 14.50 -4.43
C LEU A 130 -1.56 13.27 -4.82
N ARG A 131 -0.87 12.30 -5.41
CA ARG A 131 -1.41 10.95 -5.62
C ARG A 131 -0.41 9.93 -5.12
N ILE A 132 -0.88 8.99 -4.31
CA ILE A 132 -0.02 7.97 -3.72
C ILE A 132 -0.17 6.69 -4.53
N VAL A 133 0.95 6.14 -4.98
CA VAL A 133 1.02 4.89 -5.76
C VAL A 133 2.00 3.94 -5.08
N PRO A 134 1.88 2.62 -5.29
CA PRO A 134 2.89 1.70 -4.78
C PRO A 134 4.22 1.88 -5.50
N GLU A 135 5.28 1.32 -4.94
CA GLU A 135 6.52 1.13 -5.67
C GLU A 135 6.27 0.28 -6.93
N ARG A 136 6.95 0.60 -8.04
CA ARG A 136 6.82 -0.19 -9.28
C ARG A 136 7.32 -1.60 -9.02
N ALA A 137 6.66 -2.59 -9.62
CA ALA A 137 7.08 -3.99 -9.52
C ALA A 137 8.57 -4.14 -9.90
N SER A 138 9.38 -4.51 -8.92
CA SER A 138 10.79 -4.89 -9.05
C SER A 138 10.98 -6.28 -8.43
N GLU A 139 12.13 -6.91 -8.64
CA GLU A 139 12.44 -8.24 -8.09
C GLU A 139 12.48 -8.25 -6.54
N ASP A 140 12.54 -7.08 -5.90
CA ASP A 140 12.72 -6.90 -4.45
C ASP A 140 11.44 -6.51 -3.68
N ILE A 141 10.26 -6.73 -4.26
CA ILE A 141 8.99 -6.51 -3.54
C ILE A 141 8.63 -7.77 -2.75
N ASP A 142 8.53 -7.63 -1.44
CA ASP A 142 8.12 -8.68 -0.51
C ASP A 142 6.59 -8.88 -0.49
N GLU A 143 6.11 -9.88 0.25
CA GLU A 143 4.67 -10.21 0.34
C GLU A 143 3.84 -9.03 0.87
N VAL A 144 4.37 -8.28 1.84
CA VAL A 144 3.70 -7.11 2.43
C VAL A 144 3.60 -5.96 1.43
N GLY A 145 4.69 -5.66 0.70
CA GLY A 145 4.71 -4.68 -0.38
C GLY A 145 3.77 -5.07 -1.52
N GLN A 146 3.69 -6.36 -1.84
CA GLN A 146 2.75 -6.87 -2.83
C GLN A 146 1.30 -6.69 -2.38
N LEU A 147 0.96 -7.09 -1.14
CA LEU A 147 -0.38 -6.90 -0.57
C LEU A 147 -0.78 -5.42 -0.55
N PHE A 148 0.10 -4.55 -0.06
CA PHE A 148 -0.11 -3.11 -0.05
C PHE A 148 -0.34 -2.56 -1.45
N GLY A 149 0.52 -2.91 -2.42
CA GLY A 149 0.40 -2.41 -3.77
C GLY A 149 -0.86 -2.89 -4.48
N CYS A 150 -1.23 -4.15 -4.30
CA CYS A 150 -2.50 -4.68 -4.82
C CYS A 150 -3.69 -3.95 -4.22
N CYS A 151 -3.72 -3.84 -2.90
CA CYS A 151 -4.82 -3.18 -2.20
C CYS A 151 -4.95 -1.71 -2.62
N LEU A 152 -3.84 -0.98 -2.69
CA LEU A 152 -3.87 0.44 -3.09
C LEU A 152 -4.36 0.64 -4.52
N ILE A 153 -3.87 -0.15 -5.49
CA ILE A 153 -4.33 -0.06 -6.88
C ILE A 153 -5.81 -0.40 -7.02
N LEU A 154 -6.29 -1.40 -6.27
CA LEU A 154 -7.71 -1.74 -6.25
C LEU A 154 -8.57 -0.63 -5.63
N MET A 155 -8.10 0.02 -4.56
CA MET A 155 -8.83 1.15 -3.97
C MET A 155 -8.88 2.34 -4.93
N HIS A 156 -7.80 2.63 -5.67
CA HIS A 156 -7.84 3.62 -6.75
C HIS A 156 -8.83 3.24 -7.86
N LEU A 157 -8.89 1.96 -8.24
CA LEU A 157 -9.85 1.50 -9.26
C LEU A 157 -11.29 1.66 -8.77
N LYS A 158 -11.55 1.33 -7.49
CA LYS A 158 -12.85 1.52 -6.85
C LYS A 158 -13.26 2.98 -6.85
N GLU A 159 -12.41 3.87 -6.36
CA GLU A 159 -12.71 5.31 -6.32
C GLU A 159 -12.91 5.89 -7.73
N PHE A 160 -12.11 5.44 -8.69
CA PHE A 160 -12.28 5.84 -10.09
C PHE A 160 -13.63 5.37 -10.67
N TYR A 161 -14.12 4.20 -10.23
CA TYR A 161 -15.44 3.69 -10.59
C TYR A 161 -16.58 4.44 -9.89
N GLU A 162 -16.46 4.74 -8.60
CA GLU A 162 -17.46 5.49 -7.83
C GLU A 162 -17.63 6.90 -8.40
N ASN A 163 -16.53 7.59 -8.71
CA ASN A 163 -16.55 8.89 -9.40
C ASN A 163 -17.21 8.82 -10.80
N TYR A 164 -17.18 7.67 -11.47
CA TYR A 164 -17.89 7.48 -12.73
C TYR A 164 -19.40 7.32 -12.51
N LEU A 165 -19.83 6.59 -11.48
CA LEU A 165 -21.25 6.42 -11.15
C LEU A 165 -21.94 7.75 -10.82
N ASP A 166 -21.25 8.66 -10.14
CA ASP A 166 -21.77 9.99 -9.81
C ASP A 166 -22.00 10.87 -11.04
N ILE A 167 -21.31 10.58 -12.15
CA ILE A 167 -21.40 11.34 -13.41
C ILE A 167 -22.34 10.65 -14.41
N ALA A 168 -22.59 9.34 -14.26
CA ALA A 168 -23.40 8.58 -15.18
C ALA A 168 -24.91 8.82 -14.94
N PRO A 169 -25.70 9.14 -15.99
CA PRO A 169 -27.14 9.34 -15.85
C PRO A 169 -27.82 8.05 -15.36
N SER A 170 -28.67 8.18 -14.33
CA SER A 170 -29.29 7.08 -13.57
C SER A 170 -30.22 6.14 -14.38
N HIS A 171 -30.38 6.37 -15.68
CA HIS A 171 -31.33 5.68 -16.55
C HIS A 171 -30.65 5.15 -17.81
N GLY A 172 -29.77 4.17 -17.62
CA GLY A 172 -29.13 3.43 -18.71
C GLY A 172 -27.89 2.76 -18.16
N GLY A 173 -27.88 1.43 -18.12
CA GLY A 173 -26.72 0.67 -17.62
C GLY A 173 -25.40 1.10 -18.28
N PRO A 174 -24.26 0.81 -17.64
CA PRO A 174 -22.95 1.33 -18.05
C PRO A 174 -22.67 1.02 -19.51
N ASN A 175 -22.49 2.06 -20.33
CA ASN A 175 -22.12 1.94 -21.72
C ASN A 175 -20.70 1.33 -21.79
N MET A 176 -20.57 0.12 -22.35
CA MET A 176 -19.28 -0.58 -22.44
C MET A 176 -18.18 0.24 -23.14
N ASN A 177 -18.54 1.15 -24.05
CA ASN A 177 -17.60 2.07 -24.68
C ASN A 177 -17.07 3.12 -23.70
N GLU A 178 -17.90 3.58 -22.77
CA GLU A 178 -17.49 4.50 -21.70
C GLU A 178 -16.63 3.78 -20.68
N VAL A 179 -17.03 2.60 -20.22
CA VAL A 179 -16.22 1.77 -19.31
C VAL A 179 -14.84 1.50 -19.92
N SER A 180 -14.80 1.16 -21.21
CA SER A 180 -13.55 0.96 -21.95
C SER A 180 -12.66 2.21 -21.97
N ARG A 181 -13.24 3.39 -22.21
CA ARG A 181 -12.53 4.69 -22.24
C ARG A 181 -12.01 5.07 -20.85
N HIS A 182 -12.79 4.81 -19.81
CA HIS A 182 -12.44 5.05 -18.41
C HIS A 182 -11.31 4.14 -17.97
N LEU A 183 -11.39 2.84 -18.28
CA LEU A 183 -10.28 1.90 -18.06
C LEU A 183 -9.02 2.26 -18.84
N GLN A 184 -9.14 2.87 -20.03
CA GLN A 184 -7.97 3.38 -20.75
C GLN A 184 -7.30 4.55 -20.02
N ARG A 185 -8.07 5.45 -19.41
CA ARG A 185 -7.51 6.54 -18.57
C ARG A 185 -6.82 5.97 -17.35
N PHE A 186 -7.49 5.06 -16.63
CA PHE A 186 -6.89 4.38 -15.49
C PHE A 186 -5.58 3.68 -15.86
N ASN A 187 -5.56 2.95 -16.99
CA ASN A 187 -4.36 2.24 -17.45
C ASN A 187 -3.24 3.20 -17.92
N LYS A 188 -3.55 4.43 -18.33
CA LYS A 188 -2.51 5.43 -18.63
C LYS A 188 -1.81 5.91 -17.36
N GLU A 189 -2.55 6.03 -16.27
CA GLU A 189 -2.03 6.55 -15.00
C GLU A 189 -1.40 5.45 -14.15
N PHE A 190 -2.09 4.32 -14.00
CA PHE A 190 -1.70 3.23 -13.11
C PHE A 190 -1.06 2.04 -13.84
N GLY A 191 -1.01 2.07 -15.18
CA GLY A 191 -0.45 1.01 -16.02
C GLY A 191 0.90 0.45 -15.55
N PRO A 192 1.88 1.31 -15.18
CA PRO A 192 3.18 0.85 -14.66
C PRO A 192 3.11 0.03 -13.36
N TYR A 193 2.00 0.12 -12.62
CA TYR A 193 1.81 -0.53 -11.32
C TYR A 193 0.85 -1.74 -11.40
N ILE A 194 0.17 -1.95 -12.53
CA ILE A 194 -0.77 -3.07 -12.72
C ILE A 194 -0.06 -4.43 -12.68
N SER A 195 1.24 -4.48 -12.98
CA SER A 195 2.04 -5.71 -12.88
C SER A 195 2.11 -6.26 -11.45
N ILE A 196 1.81 -5.45 -10.45
CA ILE A 196 1.81 -5.85 -9.04
C ILE A 196 0.65 -6.79 -8.72
N LEU A 197 -0.47 -6.74 -9.46
CA LEU A 197 -1.68 -7.52 -9.19
C LEU A 197 -1.50 -9.02 -9.52
N PRO A 198 -1.28 -9.94 -8.54
CA PRO A 198 -1.27 -11.37 -8.79
C PRO A 198 -2.70 -11.89 -8.98
N ASN A 199 -2.88 -13.08 -9.54
CA ASN A 199 -4.23 -13.58 -9.84
C ASN A 199 -5.04 -13.99 -8.60
N ASP A 200 -4.39 -14.53 -7.55
CA ASP A 200 -5.14 -15.28 -6.53
C ASP A 200 -5.50 -14.40 -5.33
N GLN A 201 -4.55 -13.64 -4.78
CA GLN A 201 -4.81 -12.70 -3.66
C GLN A 201 -5.66 -11.49 -4.08
N THR A 202 -5.54 -11.04 -5.33
CA THR A 202 -6.31 -9.88 -5.82
C THR A 202 -7.79 -10.21 -5.97
N VAL A 203 -8.13 -11.46 -6.28
CA VAL A 203 -9.53 -11.92 -6.37
C VAL A 203 -10.20 -11.90 -5.00
N GLU A 204 -9.49 -12.24 -3.92
CA GLU A 204 -10.05 -12.16 -2.56
C GLU A 204 -10.30 -10.72 -2.10
N ILE A 205 -9.39 -9.80 -2.43
CA ILE A 205 -9.59 -8.37 -2.13
C ILE A 205 -10.76 -7.82 -2.96
N VAL A 206 -10.87 -8.22 -4.23
CA VAL A 206 -11.96 -7.78 -5.13
C VAL A 206 -13.32 -8.36 -4.73
N ARG A 207 -13.38 -9.60 -4.26
CA ARG A 207 -14.61 -10.22 -3.72
C ARG A 207 -15.16 -9.51 -2.49
N GLY A 208 -14.33 -8.71 -1.81
CA GLY A 208 -14.79 -7.82 -0.74
C GLY A 208 -15.53 -6.57 -1.24
N PHE A 209 -15.59 -6.34 -2.56
CA PHE A 209 -16.41 -5.29 -3.14
C PHE A 209 -17.75 -5.88 -3.61
N ASP A 210 -18.85 -5.52 -2.92
CA ASP A 210 -20.20 -6.02 -3.20
C ASP A 210 -20.83 -5.51 -4.52
N ASP A 211 -20.05 -4.98 -5.48
CA ASP A 211 -20.55 -4.51 -6.79
C ASP A 211 -20.02 -5.40 -7.95
N PRO A 212 -20.88 -6.19 -8.62
CA PRO A 212 -20.48 -7.08 -9.71
C PRO A 212 -19.90 -6.34 -10.93
N ARG A 213 -20.19 -5.04 -11.10
CA ARG A 213 -19.65 -4.24 -12.21
C ARG A 213 -18.21 -3.83 -11.96
N LEU A 214 -17.83 -3.60 -10.70
CA LEU A 214 -16.43 -3.35 -10.33
C LEU A 214 -15.59 -4.61 -10.57
N GLU A 215 -16.14 -5.79 -10.26
CA GLU A 215 -15.51 -7.08 -10.57
C GLU A 215 -15.32 -7.26 -12.10
N GLU A 216 -16.32 -6.92 -12.91
CA GLU A 216 -16.20 -6.96 -14.37
C GLU A 216 -15.11 -5.99 -14.90
N MET A 217 -15.05 -4.77 -14.37
CA MET A 217 -14.01 -3.78 -14.71
C MET A 217 -12.61 -4.28 -14.36
N PHE A 218 -12.46 -4.88 -13.19
CA PHE A 218 -11.21 -5.49 -12.76
C PHE A 218 -10.79 -6.64 -13.70
N ASN A 219 -11.71 -7.55 -14.02
CA ASN A 219 -11.46 -8.66 -14.95
C ASN A 219 -11.04 -8.16 -16.35
N MET A 220 -11.66 -7.08 -16.83
CA MET A 220 -11.26 -6.43 -18.09
C MET A 220 -9.85 -5.82 -18.01
N LEU A 221 -9.50 -5.19 -16.89
CA LEU A 221 -8.17 -4.61 -16.67
C LEU A 221 -7.07 -5.69 -16.70
N ILE A 222 -7.26 -6.79 -15.97
CA ILE A 222 -6.33 -7.93 -15.97
C ILE A 222 -6.21 -8.55 -17.37
N LYS A 223 -7.32 -8.79 -18.06
CA LYS A 223 -7.33 -9.36 -19.42
C LYS A 223 -6.61 -8.49 -20.45
N ARG A 224 -6.64 -7.16 -20.27
CA ARG A 224 -5.92 -6.20 -21.14
C ARG A 224 -4.43 -6.14 -20.80
N SER A 225 -4.09 -6.11 -19.51
CA SER A 225 -2.70 -6.12 -19.06
C SER A 225 -1.94 -7.32 -19.65
N ARG A 226 -2.49 -8.53 -19.51
CA ARG A 226 -1.89 -9.76 -20.05
C ARG A 226 -1.67 -9.72 -21.57
N ARG A 227 -2.62 -9.15 -22.32
CA ARG A 227 -2.49 -8.99 -23.79
C ARG A 227 -1.38 -8.03 -24.18
N ASN A 228 -1.12 -7.00 -23.38
CA ASN A 228 -0.04 -6.05 -23.63
C ASN A 228 1.33 -6.65 -23.27
N THR A 229 1.42 -7.47 -22.23
CA THR A 229 2.65 -8.20 -21.88
C THR A 229 3.04 -9.20 -22.98
N LEU A 230 2.08 -9.97 -23.50
CA LEU A 230 2.29 -10.94 -24.59
C LEU A 230 2.67 -10.31 -25.95
N ARG A 231 2.44 -9.00 -26.14
CA ARG A 231 2.83 -8.26 -27.35
C ARG A 231 4.20 -7.60 -27.24
N ARG A 232 4.78 -7.57 -26.04
CA ARG A 232 6.11 -6.98 -25.75
C ARG A 232 7.22 -8.03 -25.63
N THR A 233 6.85 -9.31 -25.56
CA THR A 233 7.72 -10.49 -25.74
C THR A 233 7.73 -10.90 -27.20
#